data_AF-A0A401PXU4-F1
#
_entry.id   AF-A0A401PXU4-F1
#
_cell.length_a   1.000
_cell.length_b   1.000
_cell.length_c   1.000
_cell.angle_alpha   90.00
_cell.angle_beta   90.00
_cell.angle_gamma   90.00
#
_symmetry.space_group_name_H-M   'P 1'
#
loop_
_entity.id
_entity.type
_entity.pdbx_description
1 polymer ?
#
loop_
_entity_poly.entity_id
_entity_poly.type
_entity_poly.pdbx_seq_one_letter_code
_entity_poly.pdbx_strand_id
1 'polypeptide(L)'
;MLTKLPKVDLTVLQLSLPEWPEFVKNYGPWWASHTLDWLKYGKKVLVVHYEDLKHDLFNQLKQMVSILGLNVSDDRLLCVESQKDGNFKRSGIRKLEYDPYTPEMRKMIDGFIKTIDLALKLRNLTGVPEDYAPR
;
A
#
# COMPACT_ATOMS: atom_id res chain seq x y z
N MET A 1 -27.61 -0.62 -35.77
CA MET A 1 -27.00 -1.17 -34.54
C MET A 1 -25.56 -0.68 -34.48
N LEU A 2 -25.24 0.27 -33.59
CA LEU A 2 -23.85 0.64 -33.32
C LEU A 2 -23.36 -0.27 -32.19
N THR A 3 -22.59 -1.31 -32.54
CA THR A 3 -21.85 -2.10 -31.57
C THR A 3 -20.83 -1.17 -30.91
N LYS A 4 -21.00 -0.93 -29.60
CA LYS A 4 -19.99 -0.24 -28.79
C LYS A 4 -18.69 -1.02 -28.91
N LEU A 5 -17.68 -0.40 -29.52
CA LEU A 5 -16.31 -0.91 -29.50
C LEU A 5 -15.88 -1.06 -28.02
N PRO A 6 -15.23 -2.16 -27.63
CA PRO A 6 -14.74 -2.32 -26.27
C PRO A 6 -13.73 -1.21 -25.99
N LYS A 7 -13.95 -0.44 -24.92
CA LYS A 7 -12.93 0.49 -24.41
C LYS A 7 -11.75 -0.35 -23.96
N VAL A 8 -10.65 -0.27 -24.71
CA VAL A 8 -9.38 -0.87 -24.31
C VAL A 8 -8.93 -0.17 -23.03
N ASP A 9 -8.71 -0.94 -21.96
CA ASP A 9 -8.23 -0.40 -20.70
C ASP A 9 -6.73 -0.10 -20.86
N LEU A 10 -6.39 1.19 -20.99
CA LEU A 10 -5.01 1.66 -21.13
C LEU A 10 -4.12 1.22 -19.96
N THR A 11 -4.72 0.98 -18.78
CA THR A 11 -4.01 0.49 -17.60
C THR A 11 -3.59 -0.98 -17.73
N VAL A 12 -4.43 -1.81 -18.36
CA VAL A 12 -4.13 -3.23 -18.65
C VAL A 12 -3.03 -3.33 -19.70
N LEU A 13 -3.11 -2.49 -20.74
CA LEU A 13 -2.03 -2.39 -21.73
C LEU A 13 -0.69 -2.06 -21.05
N GLN A 14 -0.67 -1.08 -20.14
CA GLN A 14 0.54 -0.63 -19.48
C GLN A 14 1.20 -1.68 -18.57
N LEU A 15 0.42 -2.61 -18.01
CA LEU A 15 0.96 -3.75 -17.23
C LEU A 15 1.44 -4.90 -18.12
N SER A 16 1.00 -4.96 -19.38
CA SER A 16 1.44 -5.95 -20.38
C SER A 16 2.63 -5.49 -21.23
N LEU A 17 3.08 -4.24 -21.02
CA LEU A 17 4.18 -3.64 -21.74
C LEU A 17 5.53 -4.28 -21.32
N PRO A 18 6.52 -4.41 -22.24
CA PRO A 18 7.85 -4.95 -21.93
C PRO A 18 8.58 -4.25 -20.78
N GLU A 19 8.21 -3.00 -20.50
CA GLU A 19 8.76 -2.17 -19.43
C GLU A 19 8.26 -2.58 -18.04
N TRP A 20 7.16 -3.34 -17.94
CA TRP A 20 6.59 -3.75 -16.65
C TRP A 20 7.56 -4.61 -15.80
N PRO A 21 8.19 -5.67 -16.35
CA PRO A 21 9.25 -6.39 -15.63
C PRO A 21 10.35 -5.48 -15.07
N GLU A 22 10.80 -4.52 -15.87
CA GLU A 22 11.87 -3.61 -15.47
C GLU A 22 11.39 -2.62 -14.39
N PHE A 23 10.15 -2.15 -14.48
CA PHE A 23 9.52 -1.38 -13.41
C PHE A 23 9.49 -2.16 -12.10
N VAL A 24 9.00 -3.40 -12.10
CA VAL A 24 8.93 -4.24 -10.89
C VAL A 24 10.31 -4.50 -10.30
N LYS A 25 11.28 -4.82 -11.16
CA LYS A 25 12.67 -5.08 -10.77
C LYS A 25 13.35 -3.86 -10.14
N ASN A 26 12.98 -2.64 -10.52
CA ASN A 26 13.55 -1.42 -9.96
C ASN A 26 12.80 -0.93 -8.72
N TYR A 27 11.47 -0.90 -8.75
CA TYR A 27 10.66 -0.34 -7.67
C TYR A 27 10.43 -1.31 -6.50
N GLY A 28 10.43 -2.62 -6.74
CA GLY A 28 10.33 -3.64 -5.68
C GLY A 28 11.47 -3.52 -4.65
N PRO A 29 12.75 -3.59 -5.07
CA PRO A 29 13.88 -3.39 -4.17
C PRO A 29 13.91 -2.00 -3.53
N TRP A 30 13.50 -0.96 -4.29
CA TRP A 30 13.48 0.41 -3.77
C TRP A 30 12.46 0.60 -2.64
N TRP A 31 11.26 0.02 -2.77
CA TRP A 31 10.28 -0.03 -1.69
C TRP A 31 10.85 -0.75 -0.47
N ALA A 32 11.47 -1.92 -0.69
CA ALA A 32 12.03 -2.73 0.37
C ALA A 32 13.13 -1.98 1.15
N SER A 33 14.08 -1.37 0.43
CA SER A 33 15.18 -0.61 1.04
C SER A 33 14.67 0.59 1.80
N HIS A 34 13.72 1.36 1.25
CA HIS A 34 13.15 2.51 1.93
C HIS A 34 12.47 2.13 3.24
N THR A 35 11.64 1.08 3.23
CA THR A 35 10.99 0.61 4.45
C THR A 35 12.01 0.16 5.49
N LEU A 36 13.02 -0.62 5.10
CA LEU A 36 14.06 -1.10 6.01
C LEU A 36 14.90 0.05 6.57
N ASP A 37 15.23 1.06 5.76
CA ASP A 37 15.99 2.23 6.20
C ASP A 37 15.22 3.06 7.24
N TRP A 38 13.92 3.28 7.03
CA TRP A 38 13.06 3.91 8.04
C TRP A 38 13.01 3.10 9.33
N LEU A 39 12.95 1.77 9.25
CA LEU A 39 12.95 0.92 10.43
C LEU A 39 14.30 0.91 11.16
N LYS A 40 15.41 0.99 10.42
CA LYS A 40 16.75 0.95 10.98
C LYS A 40 17.19 2.28 11.60
N TYR A 41 16.94 3.39 10.90
CA TYR A 41 17.48 4.70 11.28
C TYR A 41 16.45 5.61 11.95
N GLY A 42 15.15 5.28 11.84
CA GLY A 42 14.08 6.05 12.45
C GLY A 42 14.02 5.87 13.98
N LYS A 43 14.27 6.96 14.72
CA LYS A 43 14.28 6.97 16.19
C LYS A 43 12.89 6.81 16.81
N LYS A 44 11.89 7.52 16.30
CA LYS A 44 10.49 7.47 16.74
C LYS A 44 9.63 7.32 15.49
N VAL A 45 9.22 6.09 15.19
CA VAL A 45 8.48 5.74 13.98
C VAL A 45 7.16 5.12 14.37
N LEU A 46 6.08 5.62 13.78
CA LEU A 46 4.79 4.95 13.74
C LEU A 46 4.65 4.29 12.37
N VAL A 47 4.33 3.01 12.35
CA VAL A 47 3.94 2.29 11.13
C VAL A 47 2.42 2.26 11.09
N VAL A 48 1.85 2.72 9.97
CA VAL A 48 0.40 2.71 9.72
C VAL A 48 0.19 1.96 8.40
N HIS A 49 -0.61 0.90 8.43
CA HIS A 49 -0.93 0.15 7.23
C HIS A 49 -2.11 0.79 6.50
N TYR A 50 -2.08 0.74 5.17
CA TYR A 50 -3.13 1.30 4.34
C TYR A 50 -4.47 0.58 4.56
N GLU A 51 -4.41 -0.72 4.84
CA GLU A 51 -5.53 -1.61 5.13
C GLU A 51 -6.26 -1.15 6.39
N ASP A 52 -5.51 -0.81 7.44
CA ASP A 52 -6.06 -0.31 8.70
C ASP A 52 -6.73 1.06 8.50
N LEU A 53 -6.14 1.95 7.70
CA LEU A 53 -6.78 3.24 7.36
C LEU A 53 -8.08 3.08 6.58
N LYS A 54 -8.19 2.03 5.75
CA LYS A 54 -9.42 1.71 5.03
C LYS A 54 -10.50 1.14 5.95
N HIS A 55 -10.10 0.30 6.90
CA HIS A 55 -11.01 -0.40 7.78
C HIS A 55 -11.51 0.47 8.93
N ASP A 56 -10.60 1.23 9.56
CA ASP A 56 -10.86 1.98 10.79
C ASP A 56 -10.14 3.35 10.79
N LEU A 57 -10.58 4.23 9.89
CA LEU A 57 -9.94 5.53 9.67
C LEU A 57 -9.91 6.38 10.94
N PHE A 58 -11.02 6.46 11.67
CA PHE A 58 -11.13 7.31 12.86
C PHE A 58 -10.09 6.95 13.92
N ASN A 59 -9.98 5.67 14.31
CA ASN A 59 -9.05 5.27 15.36
C ASN A 59 -7.59 5.36 14.89
N GLN A 60 -7.31 5.06 13.63
CA GLN A 60 -5.97 5.23 13.06
C GLN A 60 -5.55 6.71 13.09
N LEU A 61 -6.42 7.64 12.69
CA LEU A 61 -6.13 9.07 12.79
C LEU A 61 -5.92 9.52 14.23
N LYS A 62 -6.74 9.03 15.17
CA LYS A 62 -6.60 9.33 16.60
C LYS A 62 -5.24 8.87 17.16
N GLN A 63 -4.79 7.67 16.79
CA GLN A 63 -3.47 7.16 17.15
C GLN A 63 -2.34 8.02 16.57
N MET A 64 -2.46 8.38 15.29
CA MET A 64 -1.45 9.20 14.60
C MET A 64 -1.27 10.57 15.28
N VAL A 65 -2.36 11.29 15.56
CA VAL A 65 -2.28 12.62 16.20
C VAL A 65 -1.82 12.52 17.65
N SER A 66 -2.17 11.45 18.36
CA SER A 66 -1.71 11.20 19.72
C SER A 66 -0.19 11.02 19.79
N ILE A 67 0.41 10.31 18.83
CA ILE A 67 1.87 10.12 18.77
C ILE A 67 2.61 11.43 18.46
N LEU A 68 1.96 12.34 17.74
CA LEU A 68 2.47 13.69 17.49
C LEU A 68 2.31 14.63 18.70
N GLY A 69 1.65 14.18 19.79
CA GLY A 69 1.40 15.00 20.98
C GLY A 69 0.35 16.09 20.74
N LEU A 70 -0.50 15.93 19.74
CA LEU A 70 -1.55 16.89 19.42
C LEU A 70 -2.85 16.53 20.12
N ASN A 71 -3.46 17.50 20.80
CA ASN A 71 -4.81 17.36 21.31
C ASN A 71 -5.81 17.79 20.24
N VAL A 72 -6.55 16.83 19.69
CA VAL A 72 -7.52 17.04 18.61
C VAL A 72 -8.88 16.54 19.09
N SER A 73 -9.93 17.35 18.91
CA SER A 73 -11.29 16.92 19.27
C SER A 73 -11.79 15.84 18.32
N ASP A 74 -12.61 14.93 18.84
CA ASP A 74 -13.19 13.85 18.05
C ASP A 74 -14.02 14.40 16.87
N ASP A 75 -14.69 15.55 17.02
CA ASP A 75 -15.42 16.24 15.94
C ASP A 75 -14.53 16.58 14.72
N ARG A 76 -13.26 16.95 14.96
CA ARG A 76 -12.31 17.26 13.88
C ARG A 76 -11.89 15.99 13.14
N LEU A 77 -11.74 14.88 13.85
CA LEU A 77 -11.41 13.58 13.25
C LEU A 77 -12.60 13.03 12.45
N LEU A 78 -13.82 13.14 12.97
CA LEU A 78 -15.06 12.79 12.27
C LEU A 78 -15.26 13.63 11.00
N CYS A 79 -14.91 14.91 11.04
CA CYS A 79 -14.92 15.77 9.86
C CYS A 79 -14.00 15.23 8.76
N VAL A 80 -12.78 14.82 9.10
CA VAL A 80 -11.85 14.20 8.13
C VAL A 80 -12.40 12.87 7.60
N GLU A 81 -12.98 12.03 8.46
CA GLU A 81 -13.56 10.75 8.05
C GLU A 81 -14.71 10.93 7.06
N SER A 82 -15.59 11.91 7.30
CA SER A 82 -16.69 12.25 6.38
C SER A 82 -16.22 12.83 5.04
N GLN A 83 -14.98 13.33 4.98
CA GLN A 83 -14.38 13.95 3.79
C GLN A 83 -13.13 13.20 3.31
N LYS A 84 -13.05 11.90 3.55
CA LYS A 84 -11.88 11.07 3.23
C LYS A 84 -11.60 10.91 1.73
N ASP A 85 -12.58 11.24 0.89
CA ASP A 85 -12.47 11.14 -0.56
C ASP A 85 -11.81 12.39 -1.18
N GLY A 86 -10.53 12.27 -1.53
CA GLY A 86 -9.78 13.34 -2.21
C GLY A 86 -9.97 13.37 -3.74
N ASN A 87 -9.35 14.38 -4.37
CA ASN A 87 -9.34 14.55 -5.84
C ASN A 87 -8.48 13.49 -6.55
N PHE A 88 -7.45 12.98 -5.89
CA PHE A 88 -6.58 11.93 -6.43
C PHE A 88 -7.21 10.57 -6.19
N LYS A 89 -8.16 10.21 -7.05
CA LYS A 89 -8.74 8.88 -7.10
C LYS A 89 -8.05 8.11 -8.22
N ARG A 90 -7.36 7.02 -7.89
CA ARG A 90 -7.12 5.99 -8.90
C ARG A 90 -8.51 5.44 -9.21
N SER A 91 -9.02 5.64 -10.44
CA SER A 91 -10.20 4.92 -10.91
C SER A 91 -9.90 3.48 -10.62
N GLY A 92 -10.54 2.93 -9.58
CA GLY A 92 -10.07 1.72 -8.92
C GLY A 92 -9.73 0.75 -10.02
N ILE A 93 -8.48 0.30 -10.04
CA ILE A 93 -8.06 -0.83 -10.86
C ILE A 93 -9.23 -1.77 -10.74
N ARG A 94 -10.01 -1.94 -11.83
CA ARG A 94 -11.01 -3.00 -11.86
C ARG A 94 -10.21 -4.20 -11.46
N LYS A 95 -10.47 -4.73 -10.26
CA LYS A 95 -9.64 -5.69 -9.55
C LYS A 95 -9.15 -6.65 -10.62
N LEU A 96 -7.86 -6.57 -10.97
CA LEU A 96 -7.38 -7.24 -12.18
C LEU A 96 -7.83 -8.69 -12.05
N GLU A 97 -8.54 -9.20 -13.04
CA GLU A 97 -9.05 -10.57 -12.99
C GLU A 97 -7.90 -11.59 -13.01
N TYR A 98 -6.69 -11.13 -13.31
CA TYR A 98 -5.46 -11.89 -13.36
C TYR A 98 -4.36 -11.23 -12.52
N ASP A 99 -3.36 -12.02 -12.14
CA ASP A 99 -2.15 -11.55 -11.48
C ASP A 99 -1.20 -10.92 -12.52
N PRO A 100 -0.88 -9.61 -12.45
CA PRO A 100 0.01 -8.97 -13.43
C PRO A 100 1.48 -9.35 -13.24
N TYR A 101 1.85 -10.09 -12.19
CA TYR A 101 3.23 -10.45 -11.90
C TYR A 101 3.56 -11.86 -12.42
N THR A 102 4.74 -12.02 -13.01
CA THR A 102 5.25 -13.37 -13.33
C THR A 102 5.65 -14.11 -12.05
N PRO A 103 5.79 -15.45 -12.07
CA PRO A 103 6.23 -16.21 -10.90
C PRO A 103 7.56 -15.73 -10.32
N GLU A 104 8.50 -15.29 -11.16
CA GLU A 104 9.80 -14.76 -10.76
C GLU A 104 9.65 -13.42 -10.03
N MET A 105 8.81 -12.52 -10.55
CA MET A 105 8.49 -11.26 -9.90
C MET A 105 7.80 -11.49 -8.55
N ARG A 106 6.85 -12.43 -8.49
CA ARG A 106 6.19 -12.80 -7.24
C ARG A 106 7.16 -13.29 -6.20
N LYS A 107 8.00 -14.25 -6.56
CA LYS A 107 9.05 -14.77 -5.66
C LYS A 107 9.95 -13.66 -5.11
N MET A 108 10.30 -12.68 -5.95
CA MET A 108 11.09 -11.51 -5.52
C MET A 108 10.31 -10.63 -4.53
N ILE A 109 9.08 -10.24 -4.88
CA ILE A 109 8.20 -9.40 -4.04
C ILE A 109 7.93 -10.07 -2.69
N ASP A 110 7.61 -11.36 -2.69
CA ASP A 110 7.38 -12.16 -1.49
C ASP A 110 8.61 -12.20 -0.59
N GLY A 111 9.81 -12.27 -1.19
CA GLY A 111 11.07 -12.16 -0.46
C GLY A 111 11.22 -10.83 0.28
N PHE A 112 10.86 -9.73 -0.36
CA PHE A 112 10.86 -8.40 0.27
C PHE A 112 9.82 -8.28 1.38
N ILE A 113 8.59 -8.76 1.14
CA ILE A 113 7.51 -8.75 2.13
C ILE A 113 7.92 -9.52 3.39
N LYS A 114 8.46 -10.74 3.24
CA LYS A 114 8.94 -11.55 4.38
C LYS A 114 10.07 -10.85 5.15
N THR A 115 10.99 -10.21 4.44
CA THR A 115 12.12 -9.49 5.06
C THR A 115 11.63 -8.30 5.89
N ILE A 116 10.70 -7.52 5.34
CA ILE A 116 10.10 -6.37 6.04
C ILE A 116 9.27 -6.84 7.24
N ASP A 117 8.45 -7.88 7.07
CA ASP A 117 7.63 -8.43 8.15
C ASP A 117 8.49 -8.86 9.35
N LEU A 118 9.60 -9.54 9.09
CA LEU A 118 10.56 -9.89 10.13
C LEU A 118 11.15 -8.63 10.80
N ALA A 119 11.54 -7.62 10.01
CA ALA A 119 12.11 -6.38 10.55
C ALA A 119 11.11 -5.59 11.42
N LEU A 120 9.83 -5.58 11.05
CA LEU A 120 8.75 -4.98 11.85
C LEU A 120 8.60 -5.73 13.18
N LYS A 121 8.49 -7.06 13.13
CA LYS A 121 8.32 -7.91 14.32
C LYS A 121 9.50 -7.83 15.27
N LEU A 122 10.73 -7.73 14.76
CA LEU A 122 11.94 -7.51 15.58
C LEU A 122 11.93 -6.19 16.37
N ARG A 123 11.13 -5.21 15.93
CA ARG A 123 10.91 -3.94 16.64
C ARG A 123 9.63 -3.93 17.47
N ASN A 124 8.97 -5.07 17.65
CA ASN A 124 7.66 -5.18 18.29
C ASN A 124 6.57 -4.32 17.62
N LEU A 125 6.68 -4.12 16.30
CA LEU A 125 5.65 -3.48 15.48
C LEU A 125 4.74 -4.54 14.86
N THR A 126 3.53 -4.13 14.49
CA THR A 126 2.63 -4.97 13.68
C THR A 126 3.34 -5.39 12.40
N GLY A 127 3.22 -6.68 12.06
CA GLY A 127 3.76 -7.24 10.83
C GLY A 127 3.04 -6.72 9.59
N VAL A 128 3.49 -7.18 8.42
CA VAL A 128 2.79 -6.84 7.17
C VAL A 128 1.39 -7.48 7.18
N PRO A 129 0.33 -6.77 6.72
CA PRO A 129 -1.02 -7.32 6.67
C PRO A 129 -1.11 -8.65 5.92
N GLU A 130 -2.00 -9.53 6.38
CA GLU A 130 -2.19 -10.88 5.83
C GLU A 130 -2.61 -10.87 4.34
N ASP A 131 -3.28 -9.80 3.90
CA ASP A 131 -3.64 -9.58 2.49
C ASP A 131 -2.42 -9.60 1.54
N TYR A 132 -1.23 -9.33 2.07
CA TYR A 132 0.06 -9.36 1.36
C TYR A 132 0.86 -10.63 1.60
N ALA A 133 0.38 -11.55 2.44
CA ALA A 133 1.08 -12.80 2.71
C ALA A 133 1.25 -13.60 1.40
N PRO A 134 2.46 -14.12 1.13
CA PRO A 134 2.68 -15.02 -0.02
C PRO A 134 1.75 -16.22 0.07
N ARG A 135 0.93 -16.45 -0.95
CA ARG A 135 0.02 -17.61 -1.04
C ARG A 135 0.71 -18.81 -1.65
#